data_AF-A0A429GXG3-F1
#
_entry.id   AF-A0A429GXG3-F1
#
_cell.length_a   1.000
_cell.length_b   1.000
_cell.length_c   1.000
_cell.angle_alpha   90.00
_cell.angle_beta   90.00
_cell.angle_gamma   90.00
#
_symmetry.space_group_name_H-M   'P 1'
#
loop_
_entity.id
_entity.type
_entity.pdbx_description
1 polymer ?
#
loop_
_entity_poly.entity_id
_entity_poly.type
_entity_poly.pdbx_seq_one_letter_code
_entity_poly.pdbx_strand_id
1 'polypeptide(L)'
;MSISVSIKVRRELVELADKMVRYGIARSRSHAFNIMIEKGLSEVLKEVENWEDIYKRAEEMEKQGFKLRHGGLSKLLEEERNR
;
A
#
# COMPACT_ATOMS: atom_id res chain seq x y z
N MET A 1 8.58 -7.03 24.40
CA MET A 1 7.64 -8.13 24.70
C MET A 1 6.26 -7.69 24.24
N SER A 2 5.55 -8.51 23.45
CA SER A 2 4.17 -8.23 23.09
C SER A 2 3.23 -8.93 24.07
N ILE A 3 2.23 -8.21 24.58
CA ILE A 3 1.18 -8.77 25.44
C ILE A 3 -0.05 -8.99 24.57
N SER A 4 -0.65 -10.18 24.64
CA SER A 4 -1.90 -10.46 23.95
C SER A 4 -3.05 -9.79 24.70
N VAL A 5 -3.83 -8.99 23.98
CA VAL A 5 -5.04 -8.36 24.50
C VAL A 5 -6.21 -8.69 23.59
N SER A 6 -7.39 -8.91 24.18
CA SER A 6 -8.64 -9.00 23.44
C SER A 6 -9.32 -7.65 23.50
N ILE A 7 -9.59 -7.04 22.34
CA ILE A 7 -10.20 -5.72 22.22
C ILE A 7 -11.50 -5.82 21.43
N LYS A 8 -12.53 -5.09 21.86
CA LYS A 8 -13.74 -4.87 21.06
C LYS A 8 -13.56 -3.58 20.28
N VAL A 9 -13.64 -3.69 18.96
CA VAL A 9 -13.47 -2.57 18.04
C VAL A 9 -14.65 -2.48 17.07
N ARG A 10 -14.84 -1.30 16.48
CA ARG A 10 -15.82 -1.11 15.41
C ARG A 10 -15.43 -1.96 14.20
N ARG A 11 -16.42 -2.45 13.46
CA ARG A 11 -16.21 -3.29 12.27
C ARG A 11 -15.33 -2.60 11.21
N GLU A 12 -15.52 -1.30 11.01
CA GLU A 12 -14.74 -0.48 10.07
C GLU A 12 -13.22 -0.57 10.33
N LEU A 13 -12.80 -0.65 11.59
CA LEU A 13 -11.38 -0.78 11.95
C LEU A 13 -10.82 -2.15 11.63
N VAL A 14 -11.66 -3.19 11.68
CA VAL A 14 -11.25 -4.55 11.29
C VAL A 14 -11.07 -4.61 9.77
N GLU A 15 -11.97 -3.99 9.02
CA GLU A 15 -11.88 -3.92 7.55
C GLU A 15 -10.65 -3.12 7.10
N LEU A 16 -10.35 -2.01 7.79
CA LEU A 16 -9.11 -1.26 7.57
C LEU A 16 -7.87 -2.10 7.87
N ALA A 17 -7.85 -2.82 8.99
CA ALA A 17 -6.75 -3.71 9.33
C ALA A 17 -6.55 -4.82 8.28
N ASP A 18 -7.64 -5.36 7.72
CA ASP A 18 -7.59 -6.35 6.64
C ASP A 18 -7.01 -5.77 5.35
N LYS A 19 -7.41 -4.54 4.98
CA LYS A 19 -6.79 -3.81 3.85
C LYS A 19 -5.29 -3.61 4.08
N MET A 20 -4.89 -3.18 5.27
CA MET A 20 -3.48 -2.97 5.60
C MET A 20 -2.64 -4.25 5.48
N VAL A 21 -3.19 -5.39 5.89
CA VAL A 21 -2.52 -6.70 5.70
C VAL A 21 -2.45 -7.06 4.22
N ARG A 22 -3.56 -6.89 3.48
CA ARG A 22 -3.62 -7.21 2.04
C ARG A 22 -2.64 -6.40 1.22
N TYR A 23 -2.46 -5.12 1.54
CA TYR A 23 -1.53 -4.24 0.84
C TYR A 23 -0.08 -4.36 1.33
N GLY A 24 0.18 -5.20 2.35
CA GLY A 24 1.54 -5.42 2.88
C GLY A 24 2.04 -4.31 3.83
N ILE A 25 1.17 -3.37 4.19
CA ILE A 25 1.46 -2.30 5.17
C ILE A 25 1.63 -2.91 6.57
N ALA A 26 0.84 -3.93 6.89
CA ALA A 26 0.91 -4.65 8.16
C ALA A 26 1.20 -6.14 7.95
N ARG A 27 1.91 -6.73 8.91
CA ARG A 27 2.23 -8.18 8.91
C ARG A 27 1.08 -9.06 9.42
N SER A 28 0.20 -8.50 10.24
CA SER A 28 -0.95 -9.17 10.83
C SER A 28 -1.97 -8.14 11.31
N ARG A 29 -3.19 -8.57 11.64
CA ARG A 29 -4.22 -7.67 12.20
C ARG A 29 -3.75 -6.96 13.47
N SER A 30 -3.09 -7.69 14.38
CA SER A 30 -2.57 -7.08 15.62
C SER A 30 -1.50 -6.03 15.32
N HIS A 31 -0.65 -6.27 14.31
CA HIS A 31 0.32 -5.26 13.87
C HIS A 31 -0.38 -4.03 13.27
N ALA A 32 -1.44 -4.22 12.48
CA ALA A 32 -2.24 -3.12 11.94
C ALA A 32 -2.89 -2.29 13.06
N PHE A 33 -3.45 -2.92 14.08
CA PHE A 33 -3.99 -2.23 15.25
C PHE A 33 -2.93 -1.44 16.02
N ASN A 34 -1.74 -2.01 16.22
CA ASN A 34 -0.65 -1.27 16.86
C ASN A 34 -0.24 -0.05 16.03
N ILE A 35 -0.10 -0.17 14.71
CA ILE A 35 0.21 0.96 13.82
C ILE A 35 -0.89 2.03 13.92
N MET A 36 -2.17 1.64 13.90
CA MET A 36 -3.30 2.56 14.07
C MET A 36 -3.29 3.28 15.41
N ILE A 37 -2.88 2.62 16.49
CA ILE A 37 -2.79 3.20 17.83
C ILE A 37 -1.59 4.14 17.93
N GLU A 38 -0.44 3.77 17.35
CA GLU A 38 0.81 4.55 17.43
C GLU A 38 0.80 5.81 16.56
N LYS A 39 0.36 5.69 15.30
CA LYS A 39 0.35 6.82 14.34
C LYS A 39 -0.96 7.60 14.33
N GLY A 40 -2.04 7.01 14.85
CA GLY A 40 -3.39 7.55 14.75
C GLY A 40 -4.09 7.22 13.43
N LEU A 41 -5.42 7.16 13.49
CA LEU A 41 -6.27 6.66 12.40
C LEU A 41 -6.21 7.51 11.11
N SER A 42 -6.11 8.83 11.25
CA SER A 42 -6.09 9.76 10.11
C SER A 42 -4.89 9.52 9.18
N GLU A 43 -3.71 9.27 9.76
CA GLU A 43 -2.49 9.04 8.97
C GLU A 43 -2.55 7.69 8.26
N VAL A 44 -3.01 6.66 8.97
CA VAL A 44 -3.16 5.31 8.43
C VAL A 44 -4.18 5.26 7.29
N LEU A 45 -5.30 5.99 7.40
CA LEU A 45 -6.30 6.07 6.33
C LEU A 45 -5.70 6.64 5.04
N LYS A 46 -4.97 7.74 5.12
CA LYS A 46 -4.29 8.34 3.96
C LYS A 46 -3.27 7.38 3.34
N GLU A 47 -2.52 6.66 4.17
CA GLU A 47 -1.54 5.67 3.69
C GLU A 47 -2.24 4.54 2.93
N VAL A 48 -3.35 4.01 3.46
CA VAL A 48 -4.14 2.96 2.81
C VAL A 48 -4.76 3.43 1.50
N GLU A 49 -5.33 4.64 1.47
CA GLU A 49 -5.90 5.23 0.24
C GLU A 49 -4.85 5.37 -0.86
N ASN A 50 -3.65 5.86 -0.50
CA ASN A 50 -2.55 5.96 -1.46
C ASN A 50 -2.16 4.59 -2.04
N TRP A 51 -2.13 3.55 -1.21
CA TRP A 51 -1.86 2.19 -1.67
C TRP A 51 -2.97 1.65 -2.56
N GLU A 52 -4.23 1.93 -2.25
CA GLU A 52 -5.38 1.53 -3.06
C GLU A 52 -5.30 2.15 -4.47
N ASP A 53 -4.92 3.42 -4.57
CA ASP A 53 -4.65 4.09 -5.85
C ASP A 53 -3.47 3.49 -6.61
N ILE A 54 -2.36 3.16 -5.94
CA ILE A 54 -1.20 2.53 -6.55
C ILE A 54 -1.57 1.16 -7.15
N TYR A 55 -2.28 0.33 -6.38
CA TYR A 55 -2.72 -0.98 -6.86
C TYR A 55 -3.67 -0.87 -8.05
N LYS A 56 -4.59 0.10 -8.02
CA LYS A 56 -5.51 0.35 -9.14
C LYS A 56 -4.75 0.76 -10.41
N ARG A 57 -3.79 1.68 -10.30
CA ARG A 57 -2.95 2.10 -11.44
C ARG A 57 -2.09 0.95 -11.97
N ALA A 58 -1.55 0.12 -11.08
CA ALA A 58 -0.79 -1.06 -11.46
C ALA A 58 -1.67 -2.05 -12.26
N GLU A 59 -2.91 -2.30 -11.81
CA GLU A 59 -3.87 -3.14 -12.52
C GLU A 59 -4.25 -2.56 -13.90
N GLU A 60 -4.42 -1.24 -14.00
CA GLU A 60 -4.67 -0.55 -15.27
C GLU A 60 -3.48 -0.69 -16.24
N MET A 61 -2.25 -0.54 -15.76
CA MET A 61 -1.04 -0.76 -16.57
C MET A 61 -0.90 -2.22 -17.02
N GLU A 62 -1.24 -3.18 -16.16
CA GLU A 62 -1.23 -4.60 -16.50
C GLU A 62 -2.26 -4.91 -17.60
N LYS A 63 -3.48 -4.37 -17.49
CA LYS A 63 -4.52 -4.49 -18.53
C LYS A 63 -4.11 -3.88 -19.86
N GLN A 64 -3.34 -2.79 -19.83
CA GLN A 64 -2.78 -2.17 -21.03
C GLN A 64 -1.59 -2.95 -21.61
N GLY A 65 -1.15 -4.05 -20.98
CA GLY A 65 -0.07 -4.89 -21.46
C GLY A 65 1.32 -4.24 -21.33
N PHE A 66 1.45 -3.21 -20.47
CA PHE A 66 2.73 -2.56 -20.23
C PHE A 66 3.68 -3.52 -19.50
N LYS A 67 4.50 -4.24 -20.27
CA LYS A 67 5.62 -5.01 -19.72
C LYS A 67 6.80 -4.06 -19.50
N LEU A 68 7.33 -4.06 -18.29
CA LEU A 68 8.64 -3.47 -17.98
C LEU A 68 9.68 -4.09 -18.92
N ARG A 69 10.05 -3.39 -19.98
CA ARG A 69 11.17 -3.79 -20.85
C ARG A 69 12.45 -3.39 -20.15
N HIS A 70 13.17 -4.38 -19.63
CA HIS A 70 14.46 -4.14 -18.99
C HIS A 70 15.46 -3.79 -20.11
N GLY A 71 16.26 -2.72 -19.93
CA GLY A 71 17.33 -2.36 -20.87
C GLY A 71 17.07 -1.18 -21.81
N GLY A 72 15.98 -0.41 -21.66
CA GLY A 72 15.66 0.75 -22.51
C GLY A 72 16.03 2.14 -21.93
N LEU A 73 16.51 2.20 -20.69
CA LEU A 73 16.73 3.45 -19.96
C LEU A 73 17.71 4.40 -20.66
N SER A 74 18.80 3.88 -21.23
CA SER A 74 19.79 4.70 -21.93
C SER A 74 19.22 5.36 -23.19
N LYS A 75 18.36 4.66 -23.96
CA LYS A 75 17.72 5.22 -25.15
C LYS A 75 16.70 6.31 -24.82
N LEU A 76 15.88 6.08 -23.78
CA LEU A 76 14.92 7.09 -23.30
C LEU A 76 15.63 8.36 -22.79
N LEU A 77 16.77 8.20 -22.11
CA LEU A 77 17.58 9.32 -21.64
C LEU A 77 18.28 10.07 -22.78
N GLU A 78 18.72 9.38 -23.85
CA GLU A 78 19.27 10.02 -25.06
C GLU A 78 18.20 10.77 -25.87
N GLU A 79 16.98 10.23 -25.96
CA GLU A 79 15.86 10.87 -26.66
C GLU A 79 15.41 12.18 -25.98
N GLU A 80 15.41 12.25 -24.65
CA GLU A 80 15.13 13.51 -23.93
C GLU A 80 16.29 14.51 -23.96
N ARG A 81 17.55 14.04 -24.02
CA ARG A 81 18.72 14.94 -24.07
C ARG A 81 18.89 15.67 -25.40
N ASN A 82 18.32 15.12 -26.48
CA ASN A 82 18.39 15.69 -27.83
C ASN A 82 17.17 16.56 -28.20
N ARG A 83 16.34 16.90 -27.21
CA ARG A 83 15.19 17.80 -27.36
C ARG A 83 15.50 19.18 -26.78
#